data_AF-A0A7S2JEB4-F1
#
_entry.id   AF-A0A7S2JEB4-F1
#
_cell.length_a   1.000
_cell.length_b   1.000
_cell.length_c   1.000
_cell.angle_alpha   90.00
_cell.angle_beta   90.00
_cell.angle_gamma   90.00
#
_symmetry.space_group_name_H-M   'P 1'
#
loop_
_entity.id
_entity.type
_entity.pdbx_description
1 polymer ?
#
loop_
_entity_poly.entity_id
_entity_poly.type
_entity_poly.pdbx_seq_one_letter_code
_entity_poly.pdbx_strand_id
1 'polypeptide(L)'
;RTRIFDAKRRTIGVDVEALDQQRLERQQRLQQEKEEAKAYDQSALHREVRLMANEQLKARRGAEIECRDYSLKHLNFQSRREFDLNDPNANRKALPTRMGDDDPRLGPSSIQRFAGEDLTKEERKKH
;
A
#
# COMPACT_ATOMS: atom_id res chain seq x y z
N ARG A 1 28.30 -58.29 55.55
CA ARG A 1 27.67 -59.39 56.33
C ARG A 1 26.46 -58.94 57.17
N THR A 2 26.35 -57.67 57.59
CA THR A 2 25.28 -57.13 58.45
C THR A 2 23.87 -57.12 57.82
N ARG A 3 23.73 -56.86 56.50
CA ARG A 3 22.42 -56.81 55.82
C ARG A 3 21.70 -58.17 55.71
N ILE A 4 22.46 -59.28 55.77
CA ILE A 4 21.93 -60.65 55.61
C ILE A 4 21.22 -61.12 56.89
N PHE A 5 21.61 -60.58 58.05
CA PHE A 5 21.05 -60.94 59.36
C PHE A 5 19.93 -60.01 59.84
N ASP A 6 19.71 -58.87 59.18
CA ASP A 6 18.57 -57.97 59.44
C ASP A 6 17.38 -58.34 58.54
N ALA A 7 16.40 -59.07 59.11
CA ALA A 7 15.24 -59.57 58.38
C ALA A 7 14.40 -58.47 57.72
N LYS A 8 14.38 -57.25 58.27
CA LYS A 8 13.61 -56.12 57.73
C LYS A 8 14.33 -55.46 56.56
N ARG A 9 15.63 -55.17 56.71
CA ARG A 9 16.45 -54.61 55.62
C ARG A 9 16.71 -55.59 54.48
N ARG A 10 16.68 -56.90 54.74
CA ARG A 10 16.77 -57.95 53.73
C ARG A 10 15.50 -58.05 52.88
N THR A 11 14.33 -57.93 53.51
CA THR A 11 13.03 -58.10 52.83
C THR A 11 12.56 -56.83 52.14
N ILE A 12 12.79 -55.64 52.72
CA ILE A 12 12.25 -54.35 52.24
C ILE A 12 13.20 -53.15 52.40
N GLY A 13 14.52 -53.37 52.50
CA GLY A 13 15.48 -52.28 52.70
C GLY A 13 15.67 -51.42 51.45
N VAL A 14 15.16 -50.19 51.49
CA VAL A 14 15.24 -49.20 50.40
C VAL A 14 16.13 -48.03 50.81
N ASP A 15 16.92 -47.53 49.85
CA ASP A 15 17.70 -46.29 50.01
C ASP A 15 16.83 -45.09 49.66
N VAL A 16 16.27 -44.44 50.68
CA VAL A 16 15.31 -43.35 50.52
C VAL A 16 16.00 -42.09 49.98
N GLU A 17 17.23 -41.82 50.41
CA GLU A 17 18.00 -40.65 49.98
C GLU A 17 18.33 -40.73 48.49
N ALA A 18 18.76 -41.90 48.00
CA ALA A 18 19.01 -42.11 46.58
C ALA A 18 17.72 -41.98 45.74
N LEU A 19 16.57 -42.46 46.24
CA LEU A 19 15.29 -42.32 45.54
C LEU A 19 14.79 -40.87 45.49
N ASP A 20 15.00 -40.09 46.55
CA ASP A 20 14.63 -38.68 46.57
C ASP A 20 15.51 -37.85 45.62
N GLN A 21 16.81 -38.15 45.54
CA GLN A 21 17.69 -37.57 44.52
C GLN A 21 17.21 -37.89 43.09
N GLN A 22 16.86 -39.15 42.81
CA GLN A 22 16.32 -39.55 41.52
C GLN A 22 15.00 -38.84 41.17
N ARG A 23 14.13 -38.60 42.16
CA ARG A 23 12.90 -37.82 41.97
C ARG A 23 13.19 -36.38 41.60
N LEU A 24 14.10 -35.73 42.32
CA LEU A 24 14.50 -34.34 42.06
C LEU A 24 15.11 -34.19 40.67
N GLU A 25 16.03 -35.08 40.28
CA GLU A 25 16.61 -35.08 38.93
C GLU A 25 15.56 -35.29 37.84
N ARG A 26 14.60 -36.19 38.06
CA ARG A 26 13.49 -36.39 37.11
C ARG A 26 12.64 -35.13 37.00
N GLN A 27 12.32 -34.48 38.12
CA GLN A 27 11.53 -33.25 38.12
C GLN A 27 12.26 -32.10 37.43
N GLN A 28 13.55 -31.95 37.67
CA GLN A 28 14.38 -30.93 37.01
C GLN A 28 14.45 -31.16 35.49
N ARG A 29 14.66 -32.40 35.04
CA ARG A 29 14.63 -32.73 33.60
C ARG A 29 13.28 -32.42 32.96
N LEU A 30 12.18 -32.81 33.59
CA LEU A 30 10.83 -32.51 33.09
C LEU A 30 10.57 -31.00 33.02
N GLN A 31 11.06 -30.23 33.99
CA GLN A 31 10.91 -28.79 33.99
C GLN A 31 11.73 -28.14 32.88
N GLN A 32 12.97 -28.59 32.67
CA GLN A 32 13.83 -28.12 31.57
C GLN A 32 13.22 -28.42 30.20
N GLU A 33 12.77 -29.65 29.98
CA GLU A 33 12.11 -30.04 28.72
C GLU A 33 10.85 -29.20 28.47
N LYS A 34 10.07 -28.92 29.52
CA LYS A 34 8.89 -28.06 29.44
C LYS A 34 9.23 -26.61 29.11
N GLU A 35 10.35 -26.09 29.63
CA GLU A 35 10.83 -24.74 29.33
C GLU A 35 11.36 -24.63 27.91
N GLU A 36 12.11 -25.62 27.45
CA GLU A 36 12.60 -25.71 26.07
C GLU A 36 11.46 -25.80 25.07
N ALA A 37 10.45 -26.65 25.32
CA ALA A 37 9.26 -26.76 24.48
C ALA A 37 8.51 -25.43 24.39
N LYS A 38 8.30 -24.74 25.53
CA LYS A 38 7.66 -23.42 25.55
C LYS A 38 8.46 -22.38 24.76
N ALA A 39 9.78 -22.36 24.91
CA ALA A 39 10.64 -21.42 24.20
C ALA A 39 10.58 -21.68 22.68
N TYR A 40 10.58 -22.95 22.27
CA TYR A 40 10.42 -23.34 20.88
C TYR A 40 9.08 -22.87 20.33
N ASP A 41 7.97 -23.17 21.01
CA ASP A 41 6.62 -22.75 20.59
C ASP A 41 6.51 -21.23 20.46
N GLN A 42 7.04 -20.48 21.43
CA GLN A 42 7.06 -19.01 21.37
C GLN A 42 7.86 -18.50 20.16
N SER A 43 9.01 -19.12 19.87
CA SER A 43 9.84 -18.75 18.73
C SER A 43 9.17 -19.04 17.38
N ALA A 44 8.42 -20.16 17.30
CA ALA A 44 7.66 -20.54 16.13
C ALA A 44 6.53 -19.55 15.85
N LEU A 45 5.73 -19.24 16.87
CA LEU A 45 4.66 -18.23 16.78
C LEU A 45 5.20 -16.85 16.39
N HIS A 46 6.30 -16.42 17.00
CA HIS A 46 6.90 -15.13 16.65
C HIS A 46 7.36 -15.08 15.18
N ARG A 47 7.93 -16.19 14.68
CA ARG A 47 8.34 -16.31 13.28
C ARG A 47 7.14 -16.21 12.34
N GLU A 48 6.06 -16.93 12.63
CA GLU A 48 4.84 -16.91 11.82
C GLU A 48 4.21 -15.52 11.76
N VAL A 49 4.04 -14.85 12.91
CA VAL A 49 3.51 -13.49 12.97
C VAL A 49 4.38 -12.53 12.17
N ARG A 50 5.72 -12.65 12.27
CA ARG A 50 6.65 -11.82 11.50
C ARG A 50 6.54 -12.06 10.00
N LEU A 51 6.37 -13.31 9.55
CA LEU A 51 6.20 -13.62 8.14
C LEU A 51 4.89 -13.01 7.60
N MET A 52 3.79 -13.24 8.32
CA MET A 52 2.48 -12.68 7.96
C MET A 52 2.51 -11.14 7.89
N ALA A 53 3.13 -10.47 8.86
CA ALA A 53 3.27 -9.02 8.86
C ALA A 53 4.07 -8.52 7.65
N ASN A 54 5.16 -9.20 7.29
CA ASN A 54 5.97 -8.85 6.12
C ASN A 54 5.20 -9.04 4.81
N GLU A 55 4.42 -10.12 4.69
CA GLU A 55 3.57 -10.36 3.52
C GLU A 55 2.51 -9.28 3.37
N GLN A 56 1.82 -8.92 4.47
CA GLN A 56 0.85 -7.84 4.46
C GLN A 56 1.47 -6.49 4.05
N LEU A 57 2.66 -6.17 4.56
CA LEU A 57 3.38 -4.94 4.18
C LEU A 57 3.74 -4.93 2.69
N LYS A 58 4.20 -6.07 2.15
CA LYS A 58 4.52 -6.20 0.72
C LYS A 58 3.26 -6.05 -0.14
N ALA A 59 2.17 -6.72 0.23
CA ALA A 59 0.90 -6.65 -0.48
C ALA A 59 0.35 -5.22 -0.49
N ARG A 60 0.33 -4.55 0.66
CA ARG A 60 -0.09 -3.15 0.77
C ARG A 60 0.75 -2.24 -0.10
N ARG A 61 2.08 -2.37 -0.05
CA ARG A 61 2.98 -1.56 -0.87
C ARG A 61 2.76 -1.82 -2.37
N GLY A 62 2.54 -3.08 -2.75
CA GLY A 62 2.21 -3.44 -4.13
C GLY A 62 0.94 -2.75 -4.62
N ALA A 63 -0.13 -2.82 -3.83
CA ALA A 63 -1.39 -2.17 -4.14
C ALA A 63 -1.27 -0.64 -4.21
N GLU A 64 -0.49 -0.01 -3.33
CA GLU A 64 -0.24 1.43 -3.36
C GLU A 64 0.51 1.85 -4.64
N ILE A 65 1.51 1.08 -5.06
CA ILE A 65 2.25 1.32 -6.31
C ILE A 65 1.31 1.18 -7.51
N GLU A 66 0.54 0.10 -7.57
CA GLU A 66 -0.38 -0.16 -8.68
C GLU A 66 -1.46 0.92 -8.80
N CYS A 67 -2.07 1.31 -7.68
CA CYS A 67 -3.05 2.39 -7.64
C CYS A 67 -2.45 3.72 -8.12
N ARG A 68 -1.21 4.02 -7.68
CA ARG A 68 -0.52 5.23 -8.11
C ARG A 68 -0.21 5.21 -9.60
N ASP A 69 0.30 4.09 -10.11
CA ASP A 69 0.65 3.93 -11.52
C ASP A 69 -0.58 4.05 -12.41
N TYR A 70 -1.70 3.45 -12.01
CA TYR A 70 -2.97 3.58 -12.70
C TYR A 70 -3.44 5.05 -12.72
N SER A 71 -3.39 5.72 -11.56
CA SER A 71 -3.79 7.12 -11.44
C SER A 71 -2.94 8.04 -12.34
N LEU A 72 -1.62 7.88 -12.31
CA LEU A 72 -0.72 8.68 -13.14
C LEU A 72 -0.94 8.45 -14.64
N LYS A 73 -1.23 7.21 -15.05
CA LYS A 73 -1.47 6.86 -16.46
C LYS A 73 -2.82 7.36 -16.97
N HIS A 74 -3.88 7.17 -16.19
CA HIS A 74 -5.25 7.30 -16.70
C HIS A 74 -6.02 8.50 -16.13
N LEU A 75 -5.71 8.92 -14.91
CA LEU A 75 -6.45 9.95 -14.18
C LEU A 75 -5.74 11.31 -14.20
N ASN A 76 -4.88 11.54 -15.20
CA ASN A 76 -4.21 12.81 -15.35
C ASN A 76 -5.22 13.93 -15.71
N PHE A 77 -4.84 15.18 -15.43
CA PHE A 77 -5.74 16.32 -15.65
C PHE A 77 -6.09 16.53 -17.13
N GLN A 78 -5.17 16.17 -18.03
CA GLN A 78 -5.28 16.39 -19.47
C GLN A 78 -6.21 15.37 -20.15
N SER A 79 -6.39 14.18 -19.56
CA SER A 79 -7.28 13.14 -20.07
C SER A 79 -8.74 13.34 -19.66
N ARG A 80 -9.04 14.39 -18.89
CA ARG A 80 -10.40 14.69 -18.45
C ARG A 80 -11.26 15.20 -19.60
N ARG A 81 -12.55 14.85 -19.57
CA ARG A 81 -13.52 15.27 -20.61
C ARG A 81 -13.69 16.78 -20.67
N GLU A 82 -13.59 17.43 -19.52
CA GLU A 82 -13.72 18.88 -19.33
C GLU A 82 -12.37 19.62 -19.39
N PHE A 83 -11.28 18.96 -19.82
CA PHE A 83 -9.96 19.58 -19.87
C PHE A 83 -9.96 20.86 -20.72
N ASP A 84 -10.58 20.84 -21.90
CA ASP A 84 -10.60 22.02 -22.80
C ASP A 84 -11.27 23.25 -22.17
N LEU A 85 -12.24 23.04 -21.27
CA LEU A 85 -12.90 24.13 -20.53
C LEU A 85 -12.02 24.67 -19.40
N ASN A 86 -11.15 23.84 -18.84
CA ASN A 86 -10.31 24.17 -17.67
C ASN A 86 -8.83 24.34 -18.03
N ASP A 87 -8.47 24.33 -19.32
CA ASP A 87 -7.09 24.44 -19.75
C ASP A 87 -6.53 25.81 -19.33
N PRO A 88 -5.47 25.86 -18.49
CA PRO A 88 -4.85 27.12 -18.09
C PRO A 88 -4.33 27.95 -19.26
N ASN A 89 -4.08 27.30 -20.40
CA ASN A 89 -3.61 27.94 -21.62
C ASN A 89 -4.74 28.18 -22.64
N ALA A 90 -6.01 27.95 -22.31
CA ALA A 90 -7.13 28.08 -23.24
C ALA A 90 -7.12 29.42 -23.99
N ASN A 91 -6.97 30.54 -23.25
CA ASN A 91 -6.95 31.88 -23.84
C ASN A 91 -5.75 32.11 -24.78
N ARG A 92 -4.62 31.44 -24.54
CA ARG A 92 -3.43 31.55 -25.40
C ARG A 92 -3.55 30.70 -26.66
N LYS A 93 -4.30 29.59 -26.59
CA LYS A 93 -4.56 28.70 -27.73
C LYS A 93 -5.75 29.19 -28.57
N ALA A 94 -6.65 29.97 -27.98
CA ALA A 94 -7.82 30.50 -28.65
C ALA A 94 -7.43 31.43 -29.80
N LEU A 95 -8.16 31.33 -30.91
CA LEU A 95 -8.04 32.26 -32.03
C LEU A 95 -8.87 33.52 -31.74
N PRO A 96 -8.47 34.70 -32.25
CA PRO A 96 -9.31 35.88 -32.27
C PRO A 96 -10.69 35.60 -32.87
N THR A 97 -11.71 36.31 -32.39
CA THR A 97 -13.11 36.14 -32.81
C THR A 97 -13.32 36.44 -34.28
N ARG A 98 -12.52 37.34 -34.87
CA ARG A 98 -12.48 37.67 -36.29
C ARG A 98 -11.03 37.71 -36.77
N MET A 99 -10.73 36.98 -37.84
CA MET A 99 -9.40 36.93 -38.46
C MET A 99 -9.44 37.60 -39.84
N GLY A 100 -9.09 38.89 -39.89
CA GLY A 100 -9.18 39.69 -41.11
C GLY A 100 -10.64 39.97 -41.52
N ASP A 101 -10.81 40.58 -42.70
CA ASP A 101 -12.13 41.08 -43.10
C ASP A 101 -13.05 40.04 -43.74
N ASP A 102 -12.45 39.12 -44.50
CA ASP A 102 -13.09 38.02 -45.22
C ASP A 102 -12.92 36.68 -44.50
N ASP A 103 -13.16 36.65 -43.19
CA ASP A 103 -13.12 35.42 -42.39
C ASP A 103 -14.31 34.49 -42.77
N PRO A 104 -14.07 33.31 -43.36
CA PRO A 104 -15.13 32.43 -43.83
C PRO A 104 -15.95 31.79 -42.70
N ARG A 105 -15.48 31.88 -41.44
CA ARG A 105 -16.18 31.36 -40.27
C ARG A 105 -17.35 32.26 -39.83
N LEU A 106 -17.38 33.52 -40.30
CA LEU A 106 -18.29 34.55 -39.82
C LEU A 106 -19.50 34.72 -40.75
N GLY A 107 -20.57 33.98 -40.45
CA GLY A 107 -21.89 34.19 -41.03
C GLY A 107 -22.66 35.36 -40.37
N PRO A 108 -23.83 35.74 -40.90
CA PRO A 108 -24.62 36.86 -40.37
C PRO A 108 -25.07 36.66 -38.91
N SER A 109 -25.33 35.43 -38.48
CA SER A 109 -25.70 35.11 -37.09
C SER A 109 -24.55 35.26 -36.08
N SER A 110 -23.30 35.39 -36.54
CA SER A 110 -22.15 35.54 -35.64
C SER A 110 -22.06 36.94 -35.02
N ILE A 111 -22.68 37.94 -35.65
CA ILE A 111 -22.69 39.34 -35.21
C ILE A 111 -21.24 39.91 -35.10
N GLN A 112 -20.27 39.30 -35.78
CA GLN A 112 -18.87 39.75 -35.80
C GLN A 112 -18.51 40.61 -37.03
N ARG A 113 -19.41 40.70 -38.02
CA ARG A 113 -19.25 41.52 -39.23
C ARG A 113 -20.60 42.15 -39.58
N PHE A 114 -20.62 43.45 -39.80
CA PHE A 114 -21.83 44.16 -40.19
C PHE A 114 -21.70 44.72 -41.61
N ALA A 115 -22.73 44.55 -42.44
CA ALA A 115 -22.72 45.10 -43.80
C ALA A 115 -22.69 46.64 -43.85
N GLY A 116 -23.07 47.31 -42.75
CA GLY A 116 -22.97 48.76 -42.61
C GLY A 116 -21.56 49.26 -42.24
N GLU A 117 -20.65 48.37 -41.83
CA GLU A 117 -19.24 48.73 -41.64
C GLU A 117 -18.59 48.94 -43.00
N ASP A 118 -18.35 50.21 -43.32
CA ASP A 118 -17.81 50.62 -44.60
C ASP A 118 -16.33 50.95 -44.49
N LEU A 119 -15.49 49.94 -44.73
CA LEU A 119 -14.04 50.07 -44.76
C LEU A 119 -13.53 50.88 -45.97
N THR A 120 -14.34 50.97 -47.04
CA THR A 120 -14.01 51.67 -48.30
C THR A 120 -14.46 53.14 -48.33
N LYS A 121 -14.99 53.67 -47.22
CA LYS A 121 -15.58 55.01 -47.15
C LYS A 121 -14.66 56.11 -47.67
N GLU A 122 -13.39 56.06 -47.27
CA GLU A 122 -12.40 57.08 -47.64
C GLU A 122 -12.00 57.01 -49.12
N GLU A 123 -12.05 55.83 -49.73
CA GLU A 123 -11.85 55.67 -51.18
C GLU A 123 -13.07 56.18 -51.94
N ARG A 124 -14.28 55.89 -51.45
CA ARG A 124 -15.52 56.38 -52.07
C ARG A 124 -15.61 57.90 -52.08
N LYS A 125 -15.18 58.59 -51.01
CA LYS A 125 -15.20 60.06 -50.94
C LYS A 125 -14.22 60.74 -51.91
N LYS A 126 -13.22 60.02 -52.43
CA LYS A 126 -12.25 60.54 -53.40
C LYS A 126 -12.75 60.48 -54.84
N HIS A 127 -13.82 59.70 -55.10
CA HIS A 127 -14.51 59.60 -56.38
C HIS A 127 -15.78 60.45 -56.37
#